data_AF-A0AAX0VLH8-F1
#
_entry.id   AF-A0AAX0VLH8-F1
#
_cell.length_a   1.000
_cell.length_b   1.000
_cell.length_c   1.000
_cell.angle_alpha   90.00
_cell.angle_beta   90.00
_cell.angle_gamma   90.00
#
_symmetry.space_group_name_H-M   'P 1'
#
loop_
_entity.id
_entity.type
_entity.pdbx_description
1 polymer ?
#
loop_
_entity_poly.entity_id
_entity_poly.type
_entity_poly.pdbx_seq_one_letter_code
_entity_poly.pdbx_strand_id
1 'polypeptide(L)'
;MTTPVQEHLDRLTSAHAGEGEVPDGVGVAMLMVDGHRYVSGSMTPVPLATLASPLFHAQALEDLGAVRVGERVGAAPVRDLDHRVEVDAVTGLPHNPLQNAGAVATASLVKGRGGRDRTARMMQLLSALFDREVTVTESAARAENRAQHHTRSAAWLMKSLDTLDADPETLLEDIATVRAAAVTVEDLALLAGTLAHGGVHPVTGDRVLSEETVRGVLSVMDSCGMDTRDSRWAYDVGQPGWASTRGGTVLVVVPGHLGLALQSDTTDENGLGAAAMAALRTIVEDFELHPSVVTGSPRAALRTHYRIDQAPSGTVRSAVVLEALGRFADTVHVMELGGHLGFSQVDAIARVSRGLPEVLETLVVDMRSVSSISRPARLLVAQWFACALGNGLDVVVVDRDAAEMKELMSAVEESVEVDLPEPLQDEAEGVDPAAEGAQFVFFDSRSRAAQWAEQRLLSRHAPHLLPRDAQEAAVAPLLQHLSADDARLLESMMDERVYSDGQIIRRAGQPFGGIYVIVSGTVELSGQGTGSRRVRRTLLTPGMTFGEMALGQPGRQPSTVRARGPVTARVLTAQVMVALQEGFPQLALALWEALARDAFTALGQLIRETGALQD
;
A
#
# COMPACT_ATOMS: atom_id res chain seq x y z
N MET A 1 -10.13 4.16 24.34
CA MET A 1 -9.28 5.33 24.64
C MET A 1 -9.49 6.30 23.51
N THR A 2 -9.68 7.58 23.80
CA THR A 2 -9.66 8.67 22.82
C THR A 2 -8.28 8.73 22.16
N THR A 3 -8.23 9.10 20.89
CA THR A 3 -6.94 9.25 20.19
C THR A 3 -6.28 10.56 20.62
N PRO A 4 -4.94 10.65 20.67
CA PRO A 4 -4.25 11.90 20.98
C PRO A 4 -4.62 13.06 20.03
N VAL A 5 -4.94 12.73 18.77
CA VAL A 5 -5.41 13.69 17.76
C VAL A 5 -6.77 14.28 18.16
N GLN A 6 -7.73 13.45 18.57
CA GLN A 6 -9.04 13.92 19.03
C GLN A 6 -8.89 14.82 20.26
N GLU A 7 -8.08 14.42 21.24
CA GLU A 7 -7.81 15.23 22.45
C GLU A 7 -7.09 16.54 22.13
N HIS A 8 -6.25 16.57 21.09
CA HIS A 8 -5.63 17.79 20.60
C HIS A 8 -6.67 18.75 20.03
N LEU A 9 -7.54 18.28 19.12
CA LEU A 9 -8.61 19.10 18.53
C LEU A 9 -9.59 19.60 19.59
N ASP A 10 -9.98 18.78 20.56
CA ASP A 10 -10.88 19.18 21.65
C ASP A 10 -10.28 20.27 22.55
N ARG A 11 -8.97 20.22 22.82
CA ARG A 11 -8.27 21.28 23.54
C ARG A 11 -8.17 22.55 22.70
N LEU A 12 -7.90 22.41 21.41
CA LEU A 12 -7.74 23.54 20.49
C LEU A 12 -9.04 24.32 20.33
N THR A 13 -10.17 23.63 20.11
CA THR A 13 -11.49 24.27 19.99
C THR A 13 -11.93 24.89 21.31
N SER A 14 -11.66 24.22 22.43
CA SER A 14 -11.92 24.77 23.78
C SER A 14 -11.12 26.04 24.07
N ALA A 15 -9.86 26.12 23.62
CA ALA A 15 -9.02 27.31 23.80
C ALA A 15 -9.51 28.53 23.00
N HIS A 16 -10.32 28.31 21.96
CA HIS A 16 -10.91 29.35 21.12
C HIS A 16 -12.41 29.56 21.38
N ALA A 17 -12.97 28.95 22.43
CA ALA A 17 -14.34 29.22 22.86
C ALA A 17 -14.39 30.59 23.56
N GLY A 18 -15.14 31.54 23.01
CA GLY A 18 -15.22 32.90 23.52
C GLY A 18 -15.77 32.98 24.94
N GLU A 19 -15.27 33.94 25.73
CA GLU A 19 -15.84 34.31 27.03
C GLU A 19 -17.08 35.20 26.82
N GLY A 20 -18.25 34.62 26.53
CA GLY A 20 -19.48 35.40 26.29
C GLY A 20 -20.79 34.59 26.24
N GLU A 21 -21.95 35.28 26.22
CA GLU A 21 -23.31 34.70 26.15
C GLU A 21 -23.72 34.21 24.74
N VAL A 22 -22.94 34.52 23.70
CA VAL A 22 -23.12 34.02 22.32
C VAL A 22 -22.00 33.00 22.06
N PRO A 23 -22.28 31.81 21.48
CA PRO A 23 -21.25 30.79 21.28
C PRO A 23 -20.30 31.18 20.14
N ASP A 24 -19.35 32.08 20.41
CA ASP A 24 -18.16 32.27 19.59
C ASP A 24 -17.30 31.00 19.74
N GLY A 25 -17.37 30.10 18.77
CA GLY A 25 -16.63 28.83 18.82
C GLY A 25 -16.02 28.48 17.47
N VAL A 26 -14.89 27.78 17.50
CA VAL A 26 -14.29 27.20 16.30
C VAL A 26 -14.85 25.79 16.13
N GLY A 27 -15.37 25.50 14.94
CA GLY A 27 -15.66 24.14 14.49
C GLY A 27 -14.50 23.61 13.67
N VAL A 28 -14.04 22.38 13.92
CA VAL A 28 -12.98 21.70 13.17
C VAL A 28 -13.39 20.29 12.79
N ALA A 29 -13.27 19.96 11.51
CA ALA A 29 -13.38 18.61 11.01
C ALA A 29 -12.12 18.23 10.23
N MET A 30 -11.59 17.05 10.53
CA MET A 30 -10.43 16.46 9.86
C MET A 30 -10.79 15.07 9.37
N LEU A 31 -10.55 14.80 8.09
CA LEU A 31 -10.79 13.51 7.47
C LEU A 31 -9.49 12.97 6.88
N MET A 32 -9.04 11.84 7.41
CA MET A 32 -7.88 11.11 6.91
C MET A 32 -8.22 10.39 5.60
N VAL A 33 -7.22 10.16 4.75
CA VAL A 33 -7.42 9.42 3.49
C VAL A 33 -7.82 7.95 3.69
N ASP A 34 -7.62 7.39 4.88
CA ASP A 34 -8.09 6.04 5.27
C ASP A 34 -9.54 6.02 5.80
N GLY A 35 -10.23 7.16 5.75
CA GLY A 35 -11.61 7.31 6.18
C GLY A 35 -11.79 7.63 7.67
N HIS A 36 -10.72 7.70 8.46
CA HIS A 36 -10.84 8.12 9.87
C HIS A 36 -11.20 9.61 9.98
N ARG A 37 -12.20 9.89 10.82
CA ARG A 37 -12.78 11.22 10.99
C ARG A 37 -12.60 11.73 12.42
N TYR A 38 -12.16 12.98 12.54
CA TYR A 38 -12.07 13.72 13.79
C TYR A 38 -12.89 15.00 13.69
N VAL A 39 -13.67 15.30 14.73
CA VAL A 39 -14.60 16.44 14.74
C VAL A 39 -14.59 17.05 16.13
N SER A 40 -14.56 18.38 16.22
CA SER A 40 -14.64 19.11 17.49
C SER A 40 -15.24 20.50 17.31
N GLY A 41 -15.88 21.05 18.36
CA GLY A 41 -16.41 22.42 18.38
C GLY A 41 -17.80 22.63 17.76
N SER A 42 -18.16 23.89 17.48
CA SER A 42 -19.49 24.30 16.99
C SER A 42 -19.60 24.19 15.47
N MET A 43 -20.62 23.47 14.98
CA MET A 43 -20.75 23.07 13.57
C MET A 43 -22.08 23.53 12.96
N THR A 44 -22.25 24.84 12.76
CA THR A 44 -23.49 25.36 12.16
C THR A 44 -23.45 25.20 10.64
N PRO A 45 -24.50 24.65 10.00
CA PRO A 45 -24.55 24.59 8.55
C PRO A 45 -24.48 25.99 7.94
N VAL A 46 -23.61 26.15 6.94
CA VAL A 46 -23.38 27.39 6.19
C VAL A 46 -23.65 27.18 4.70
N PRO A 47 -23.96 28.24 3.92
CA PRO A 47 -24.00 28.13 2.48
C PRO A 47 -22.60 27.81 1.94
N LEU A 48 -22.53 26.96 0.92
CA LEU A 48 -21.29 26.62 0.21
C LEU A 48 -20.60 27.86 -0.37
N ALA A 49 -21.37 28.86 -0.82
CA ALA A 49 -20.88 30.17 -1.23
C ALA A 49 -19.65 30.08 -2.19
N THR A 50 -18.57 30.82 -1.94
CA THR A 50 -17.39 30.82 -2.81
C THR A 50 -16.60 29.51 -2.79
N LEU A 51 -16.87 28.60 -1.85
CA LEU A 51 -16.30 27.24 -1.87
C LEU A 51 -16.83 26.40 -3.04
N ALA A 52 -17.86 26.87 -3.76
CA ALA A 52 -18.31 26.27 -5.00
C ALA A 52 -17.35 26.52 -6.19
N SER A 53 -16.48 27.54 -6.16
CA SER A 53 -15.63 27.88 -7.31
C SER A 53 -14.68 26.74 -7.74
N PRO A 54 -13.92 26.09 -6.83
CA PRO A 54 -13.15 24.90 -7.18
C PRO A 54 -13.99 23.76 -7.77
N LEU A 55 -15.25 23.62 -7.35
CA LEU A 55 -16.14 22.55 -7.80
C LEU A 55 -16.66 22.79 -9.22
N PHE A 56 -17.00 24.03 -9.58
CA PHE A 56 -17.31 24.37 -10.98
C PHE A 56 -16.12 24.07 -11.88
N HIS A 57 -14.90 24.37 -11.42
CA HIS A 57 -13.68 24.03 -12.15
C HIS A 57 -13.49 22.51 -12.29
N ALA A 58 -13.62 21.77 -11.19
CA ALA A 58 -13.52 20.31 -11.18
C ALA A 58 -14.51 19.67 -12.16
N GLN A 59 -15.78 20.08 -12.12
CA GLN A 59 -16.80 19.54 -13.02
C GLN A 59 -16.54 19.91 -14.48
N ALA A 60 -16.06 21.12 -14.77
CA ALA A 60 -15.69 21.51 -16.13
C ALA A 60 -14.51 20.67 -16.67
N LEU A 61 -13.52 20.35 -15.81
CA LEU A 61 -12.42 19.46 -16.16
C LEU A 61 -12.90 18.03 -16.45
N GLU A 62 -13.77 17.46 -15.62
CA GLU A 62 -14.39 16.15 -15.88
C GLU A 62 -15.18 16.13 -17.21
N ASP A 63 -15.85 17.24 -17.53
CA ASP A 63 -16.73 17.31 -18.70
C ASP A 63 -15.98 17.51 -20.02
N LEU A 64 -14.85 18.22 -19.99
CA LEU A 64 -14.19 18.76 -21.18
C LEU A 64 -12.67 18.50 -21.25
N GLY A 65 -12.04 18.10 -20.15
CA GLY A 65 -10.59 17.94 -20.03
C GLY A 65 -9.84 19.28 -19.89
N ALA A 66 -8.58 19.20 -19.44
CA ALA A 66 -7.78 20.38 -19.09
C ALA A 66 -7.53 21.34 -20.26
N VAL A 67 -7.29 20.80 -21.46
CA VAL A 67 -7.00 21.60 -22.66
C VAL A 67 -8.16 22.53 -23.00
N ARG A 68 -9.39 22.02 -23.05
CA ARG A 68 -10.56 22.79 -23.45
C ARG A 68 -11.02 23.78 -22.38
N VAL A 69 -10.81 23.46 -21.10
CA VAL A 69 -11.04 24.40 -20.00
C VAL A 69 -10.02 25.54 -20.03
N GLY A 70 -8.74 25.23 -20.29
CA GLY A 70 -7.65 26.21 -20.37
C GLY A 70 -7.80 27.25 -21.48
N GLU A 71 -8.56 26.95 -22.54
CA GLU A 71 -8.90 27.92 -23.60
C GLU A 71 -9.90 29.00 -23.15
N ARG A 72 -10.53 28.83 -21.98
CA ARG A 72 -11.61 29.69 -21.47
C ARG A 72 -11.30 30.32 -20.13
N VAL A 73 -10.36 29.77 -19.37
CA VAL A 73 -9.92 30.29 -18.08
C VAL A 73 -8.45 29.96 -17.86
N GLY A 74 -7.69 30.93 -17.36
CA GLY A 74 -6.27 30.73 -17.04
C GLY A 74 -6.05 30.00 -15.70
N ALA A 75 -4.80 30.03 -15.25
CA ALA A 75 -4.37 29.57 -13.92
C ALA A 75 -3.36 30.55 -13.30
N ALA A 76 -3.52 31.85 -13.58
CA ALA A 76 -2.62 32.89 -13.11
C ALA A 76 -3.08 33.44 -11.74
N PRO A 77 -2.16 33.54 -10.76
CA PRO A 77 -2.47 34.15 -9.47
C PRO A 77 -2.71 35.65 -9.65
N VAL A 78 -3.83 36.12 -9.13
CA VAL A 78 -4.16 37.54 -9.07
C VAL A 78 -4.64 37.82 -7.66
N ARG A 79 -4.16 38.91 -7.05
CA ARG A 79 -4.57 39.29 -5.70
C ARG A 79 -6.09 39.40 -5.66
N ASP A 80 -6.71 38.63 -4.77
CA ASP A 80 -8.16 38.60 -4.65
C ASP A 80 -8.59 39.79 -3.80
N LEU A 81 -9.11 40.80 -4.48
CA LEU A 81 -9.64 42.00 -3.88
C LEU A 81 -11.15 41.93 -4.11
N ASP A 82 -11.92 41.56 -3.08
CA ASP A 82 -13.37 41.33 -3.16
C ASP A 82 -14.16 42.43 -3.91
N HIS A 83 -13.62 43.65 -3.98
CA HIS A 83 -14.21 44.81 -4.65
C HIS A 83 -13.84 44.99 -6.14
N ARG A 84 -12.93 44.18 -6.71
CA ARG A 84 -12.47 44.29 -8.10
C ARG A 84 -13.00 43.14 -8.95
N VAL A 85 -13.47 43.47 -10.15
CA VAL A 85 -13.89 42.51 -11.17
C VAL A 85 -12.96 42.67 -12.35
N GLU A 86 -12.09 41.68 -12.56
CA GLU A 86 -11.02 41.76 -13.55
C GLU A 86 -10.96 40.51 -14.42
N VAL A 87 -10.55 40.73 -15.65
CA VAL A 87 -10.24 39.74 -16.66
C VAL A 87 -8.95 40.16 -17.33
N ASP A 88 -8.30 39.23 -18.02
CA ASP A 88 -7.10 39.51 -18.77
C ASP A 88 -7.35 40.59 -19.83
N ALA A 89 -6.53 41.64 -19.82
CA ALA A 89 -6.75 42.83 -20.63
C ALA A 89 -6.63 42.59 -22.14
N VAL A 90 -5.97 41.50 -22.55
CA VAL A 90 -5.72 41.17 -23.96
C VAL A 90 -6.78 40.21 -24.47
N THR A 91 -7.05 39.15 -23.72
CA THR A 91 -7.91 38.04 -24.13
C THR A 91 -9.36 38.20 -23.66
N GLY A 92 -9.61 39.03 -22.64
CA GLY A 92 -10.92 39.15 -21.99
C GLY A 92 -11.33 37.91 -21.18
N LEU A 93 -10.41 36.94 -21.01
CA LEU A 93 -10.65 35.71 -20.27
C LEU A 93 -10.30 35.89 -18.78
N PRO A 94 -10.95 35.15 -17.87
CA PRO A 94 -10.58 35.21 -16.46
C PRO A 94 -9.18 34.64 -16.20
N HIS A 95 -8.47 35.23 -15.23
CA HIS A 95 -7.10 34.83 -14.90
C HIS A 95 -7.01 33.44 -14.29
N ASN A 96 -7.97 33.05 -13.46
CA ASN A 96 -8.05 31.75 -12.79
C ASN A 96 -9.53 31.42 -12.49
N PRO A 97 -9.87 30.16 -12.20
CA PRO A 97 -11.26 29.74 -12.02
C PRO A 97 -11.84 30.00 -10.62
N LEU A 98 -11.04 30.46 -9.65
CA LEU A 98 -11.49 30.61 -8.25
C LEU A 98 -12.20 31.94 -8.00
N GLN A 99 -11.75 33.00 -8.68
CA GLN A 99 -12.34 34.33 -8.61
C GLN A 99 -13.69 34.43 -9.32
N ASN A 100 -14.40 35.54 -9.10
CA ASN A 100 -15.74 35.78 -9.64
C ASN A 100 -15.87 35.49 -11.15
N ALA A 101 -15.03 36.09 -11.99
CA ALA A 101 -15.07 35.87 -13.45
C ALA A 101 -14.72 34.42 -13.81
N GLY A 102 -13.78 33.82 -13.08
CA GLY A 102 -13.40 32.42 -13.23
C GLY A 102 -14.53 31.45 -12.94
N ALA A 103 -15.25 31.68 -11.85
CA ALA A 103 -16.41 30.89 -11.46
C ALA A 103 -17.54 31.01 -12.50
N VAL A 104 -17.75 32.20 -13.09
CA VAL A 104 -18.69 32.36 -14.21
C VAL A 104 -18.23 31.55 -15.43
N ALA A 105 -16.97 31.66 -15.82
CA ALA A 105 -16.44 30.90 -16.96
C ALA A 105 -16.59 29.39 -16.73
N THR A 106 -16.12 28.85 -15.62
CA THR A 106 -16.17 27.41 -15.36
C THR A 106 -17.59 26.89 -15.18
N ALA A 107 -18.47 27.62 -14.48
CA ALA A 107 -19.88 27.25 -14.38
C ALA A 107 -20.55 27.22 -15.76
N SER A 108 -20.20 28.13 -16.68
CA SER A 108 -20.75 28.13 -18.04
C SER A 108 -20.36 26.89 -18.86
N LEU A 109 -19.21 26.27 -18.54
CA LEU A 109 -18.65 25.10 -19.21
C LEU A 109 -19.22 23.76 -18.74
N VAL A 110 -19.86 23.72 -17.56
CA VAL A 110 -20.52 22.52 -17.05
C VAL A 110 -21.61 22.07 -18.02
N LYS A 111 -21.53 20.83 -18.49
CA LYS A 111 -22.49 20.27 -19.46
C LYS A 111 -23.80 19.95 -18.77
N GLY A 112 -24.91 20.52 -19.25
CA GLY A 112 -26.24 19.98 -18.93
C GLY A 112 -26.41 18.62 -19.63
N ARG A 113 -26.72 17.55 -18.91
CA ARG A 113 -26.92 16.22 -19.52
C ARG A 113 -28.12 16.30 -20.47
N GLY A 114 -27.94 15.93 -21.75
CA GLY A 114 -29.03 15.95 -22.74
C GLY A 114 -29.68 17.33 -22.98
N GLY A 115 -28.95 18.42 -22.71
CA GLY A 115 -29.45 19.78 -22.90
C GLY A 115 -30.31 20.32 -21.75
N ARG A 116 -30.30 19.70 -20.56
CA ARG A 116 -30.99 20.23 -19.37
C ARG A 116 -30.10 20.19 -18.11
N ASP A 117 -30.13 21.36 -17.46
CA ASP A 117 -29.78 21.74 -16.10
C ASP A 117 -28.35 21.48 -15.56
N ARG A 118 -27.53 22.53 -15.54
CA ARG A 118 -26.18 22.55 -14.92
C ARG A 118 -26.25 22.35 -13.42
N THR A 119 -27.29 22.91 -12.79
CA THR A 119 -27.52 22.82 -11.35
C THR A 119 -27.66 21.36 -10.95
N ALA A 120 -28.48 20.58 -11.66
CA ALA A 120 -28.65 19.15 -11.37
C ALA A 120 -27.33 18.36 -11.41
N ARG A 121 -26.43 18.66 -12.36
CA ARG A 121 -25.10 18.02 -12.43
C ARG A 121 -24.21 18.38 -11.24
N MET A 122 -24.20 19.65 -10.86
CA MET A 122 -23.46 20.11 -9.67
C MET A 122 -24.03 19.51 -8.38
N MET A 123 -25.36 19.43 -8.25
CA MET A 123 -25.99 18.80 -7.09
C MET A 123 -25.67 17.29 -7.01
N GLN A 124 -25.58 16.59 -8.15
CA GLN A 124 -25.11 15.20 -8.19
C GLN A 124 -23.66 15.06 -7.71
N LEU A 125 -22.77 15.96 -8.15
CA LEU A 125 -21.39 15.98 -7.67
C LEU A 125 -21.34 16.22 -6.15
N LEU A 126 -22.06 17.22 -5.64
CA LEU A 126 -22.13 17.50 -4.21
C LEU A 126 -22.67 16.31 -3.41
N SER A 127 -23.71 15.63 -3.91
CA SER A 127 -24.23 14.43 -3.26
C SER A 127 -23.26 13.27 -3.25
N ALA A 128 -22.46 13.08 -4.31
CA ALA A 128 -21.41 12.07 -4.34
C ALA A 128 -20.24 12.41 -3.39
N LEU A 129 -19.90 13.69 -3.26
CA LEU A 129 -18.84 14.16 -2.37
C LEU A 129 -19.19 14.06 -0.89
N PHE A 130 -20.46 14.30 -0.53
CA PHE A 130 -20.91 14.34 0.87
C PHE A 130 -21.62 13.07 1.31
N ASP A 131 -21.75 12.07 0.43
CA ASP A 131 -22.47 10.82 0.65
C ASP A 131 -23.90 11.03 1.22
N ARG A 132 -24.57 12.09 0.74
CA ARG A 132 -25.94 12.43 1.17
C ARG A 132 -26.65 13.28 0.13
N GLU A 133 -27.97 13.30 0.21
CA GLU A 133 -28.75 14.26 -0.57
C GLU A 133 -28.48 15.69 -0.09
N VAL A 134 -28.12 16.58 -1.02
CA VAL A 134 -27.88 17.99 -0.76
C VAL A 134 -29.10 18.77 -1.21
N THR A 135 -29.76 19.45 -0.28
CA THR A 135 -30.97 20.23 -0.55
C THR A 135 -30.67 21.72 -0.55
N VAL A 136 -31.37 22.45 -1.40
CA VAL A 136 -31.31 23.92 -1.50
C VAL A 136 -32.72 24.46 -1.30
N THR A 137 -32.89 25.38 -0.36
CA THR A 137 -34.16 26.08 -0.20
C THR A 137 -34.25 27.24 -1.19
N GLU A 138 -35.45 27.50 -1.71
CA GLU A 138 -35.68 28.60 -2.63
C GLU A 138 -35.35 29.97 -2.00
N SER A 139 -35.52 30.10 -0.68
CA SER A 139 -35.12 31.29 0.07
C SER A 139 -33.61 31.47 0.10
N ALA A 140 -32.84 30.40 0.31
CA ALA A 140 -31.37 30.44 0.29
C ALA A 140 -30.84 30.78 -1.11
N ALA A 141 -31.36 30.13 -2.17
CA ALA A 141 -30.97 30.43 -3.55
C ALA A 141 -31.27 31.89 -3.93
N ARG A 142 -32.44 32.42 -3.54
CA ARG A 142 -32.77 33.84 -3.73
C ARG A 142 -31.85 34.77 -2.94
N ALA A 143 -31.45 34.39 -1.73
CA ALA A 143 -30.54 35.19 -0.92
C ALA A 143 -29.15 35.29 -1.57
N GLU A 144 -28.60 34.17 -2.06
CA GLU A 144 -27.35 34.14 -2.82
C GLU A 144 -27.45 34.94 -4.13
N ASN A 145 -28.56 34.80 -4.87
CA ASN A 145 -28.75 35.54 -6.12
C ASN A 145 -28.81 37.07 -5.90
N ARG A 146 -29.38 37.53 -4.78
CA ARG A 146 -29.38 38.96 -4.42
C ARG A 146 -27.98 39.45 -4.05
N ALA A 147 -27.18 38.63 -3.37
CA ALA A 147 -25.88 39.03 -2.84
C ALA A 147 -24.73 39.02 -3.88
N GLN A 148 -24.86 38.28 -4.98
CA GLN A 148 -23.76 38.04 -5.95
C GLN A 148 -23.46 39.20 -6.92
N HIS A 149 -23.42 40.45 -6.45
CA HIS A 149 -23.22 41.64 -7.31
C HIS A 149 -21.93 41.59 -8.14
N HIS A 150 -20.80 41.20 -7.55
CA HIS A 150 -19.52 41.12 -8.26
C HIS A 150 -19.49 39.99 -9.29
N THR A 151 -20.08 38.83 -8.98
CA THR A 151 -20.26 37.73 -9.95
C THR A 151 -21.16 38.16 -11.11
N ARG A 152 -22.26 38.90 -10.82
CA ARG A 152 -23.13 39.48 -11.86
C ARG A 152 -22.39 40.47 -12.75
N SER A 153 -21.60 41.36 -12.15
CA SER A 153 -20.77 42.31 -12.89
C SER A 153 -19.76 41.58 -13.79
N ALA A 154 -19.16 40.49 -13.31
CA ALA A 154 -18.22 39.69 -14.08
C ALA A 154 -18.90 39.01 -15.28
N ALA A 155 -20.09 38.44 -15.09
CA ALA A 155 -20.84 37.81 -16.17
C ALA A 155 -21.20 38.80 -17.29
N TRP A 156 -21.67 40.00 -16.94
CA TRP A 156 -21.99 41.03 -17.92
C TRP A 156 -20.76 41.63 -18.59
N LEU A 157 -19.64 41.78 -17.87
CA LEU A 157 -18.36 42.20 -18.45
C LEU A 157 -17.87 41.16 -19.47
N MET A 158 -17.85 39.88 -19.11
CA MET A 158 -17.44 38.82 -20.04
C MET A 158 -18.40 38.72 -21.24
N LYS A 159 -19.70 38.99 -21.03
CA LYS A 159 -20.68 39.04 -22.12
C LYS A 159 -20.39 40.19 -23.09
N SER A 160 -20.00 41.37 -22.59
CA SER A 160 -19.70 42.52 -23.45
C SER A 160 -18.37 42.38 -24.20
N LEU A 161 -17.48 41.50 -23.73
CA LEU A 161 -16.21 41.14 -24.37
C LEU A 161 -16.34 39.92 -25.30
N ASP A 162 -17.54 39.39 -25.51
CA ASP A 162 -17.82 38.17 -26.30
C ASP A 162 -17.03 36.92 -25.81
N THR A 163 -16.67 36.87 -24.52
CA THR A 163 -15.98 35.72 -23.91
C THR A 163 -16.93 34.77 -23.16
N LEU A 164 -18.20 35.17 -22.97
CA LEU A 164 -19.26 34.36 -22.38
C LEU A 164 -20.40 34.07 -23.38
N ASP A 165 -20.50 32.81 -23.81
CA ASP A 165 -21.55 32.39 -24.75
C ASP A 165 -22.93 32.26 -24.06
N ALA A 166 -22.95 31.85 -22.79
CA ALA A 166 -24.17 31.64 -22.02
C ALA A 166 -25.00 32.92 -21.81
N ASP A 167 -26.28 32.76 -21.52
CA ASP A 167 -27.12 33.84 -21.00
C ASP A 167 -26.71 34.17 -19.55
N PRO A 168 -26.31 35.41 -19.23
CA PRO A 168 -25.83 35.76 -17.89
C PRO A 168 -26.85 35.52 -16.78
N GLU A 169 -28.13 35.86 -16.97
CA GLU A 169 -29.13 35.75 -15.89
C GLU A 169 -29.41 34.29 -15.54
N THR A 170 -29.63 33.44 -16.55
CA THR A 170 -29.84 32.00 -16.34
C THR A 170 -28.63 31.35 -15.65
N LEU A 171 -27.42 31.71 -16.07
CA LEU A 171 -26.18 31.19 -15.46
C LEU A 171 -26.01 31.67 -14.01
N LEU A 172 -26.38 32.91 -13.71
CA LEU A 172 -26.32 33.45 -12.35
C LEU A 172 -27.33 32.77 -11.42
N GLU A 173 -28.49 32.37 -11.92
CA GLU A 173 -29.46 31.55 -11.16
C GLU A 173 -28.92 30.15 -10.86
N ASP A 174 -28.29 29.50 -11.85
CA ASP A 174 -27.60 28.21 -11.68
C ASP A 174 -26.52 28.33 -10.59
N ILE A 175 -25.65 29.33 -10.69
CA ILE A 175 -24.56 29.58 -9.73
C ILE A 175 -25.12 29.83 -8.33
N ALA A 176 -26.14 30.70 -8.19
CA ALA A 176 -26.75 31.01 -6.91
C ALA A 176 -27.36 29.78 -6.23
N THR A 177 -27.96 28.88 -7.02
CA THR A 177 -28.57 27.66 -6.49
C THR A 177 -27.51 26.71 -5.92
N VAL A 178 -26.41 26.48 -6.64
CA VAL A 178 -25.30 25.65 -6.15
C VAL A 178 -24.62 26.27 -4.92
N ARG A 179 -24.39 27.60 -4.94
CA ARG A 179 -23.80 28.33 -3.80
C ARG A 179 -24.67 28.31 -2.55
N ALA A 180 -25.97 28.16 -2.70
CA ALA A 180 -26.92 28.10 -1.60
C ALA A 180 -27.04 26.71 -0.94
N ALA A 181 -26.31 25.70 -1.44
CA ALA A 181 -26.24 24.38 -0.81
C ALA A 181 -25.74 24.51 0.63
N ALA A 182 -26.51 23.96 1.58
CA ALA A 182 -26.14 23.94 2.99
C ALA A 182 -25.11 22.84 3.26
N VAL A 183 -23.95 23.24 3.78
CA VAL A 183 -22.82 22.37 4.10
C VAL A 183 -22.36 22.59 5.53
N THR A 184 -21.84 21.54 6.12
CA THR A 184 -21.15 21.55 7.40
C THR A 184 -19.64 21.49 7.16
N VAL A 185 -18.83 21.79 8.18
CA VAL A 185 -17.38 21.55 8.06
C VAL A 185 -17.05 20.06 7.90
N GLU A 186 -17.91 19.13 8.36
CA GLU A 186 -17.72 17.71 8.07
C GLU A 186 -17.89 17.40 6.58
N ASP A 187 -18.89 17.97 5.92
CA ASP A 187 -19.07 17.86 4.47
C ASP A 187 -17.85 18.43 3.73
N LEU A 188 -17.33 19.56 4.20
CA LEU A 188 -16.15 20.18 3.61
C LEU A 188 -14.88 19.35 3.85
N ALA A 189 -14.72 18.74 5.03
CA ALA A 189 -13.62 17.81 5.29
C ALA A 189 -13.70 16.57 4.38
N LEU A 190 -14.91 16.10 4.03
CA LEU A 190 -15.13 15.05 3.01
C LEU A 190 -14.69 15.49 1.62
N LEU A 191 -15.06 16.70 1.20
CA LEU A 191 -14.57 17.29 -0.05
C LEU A 191 -13.04 17.37 -0.06
N ALA A 192 -12.44 17.95 0.98
CA ALA A 192 -10.98 18.08 1.08
C ALA A 192 -10.30 16.71 1.11
N GLY A 193 -10.85 15.74 1.86
CA GLY A 193 -10.32 14.39 1.96
C GLY A 193 -10.40 13.64 0.64
N THR A 194 -11.48 13.84 -0.14
CA THR A 194 -11.61 13.27 -1.50
C THR A 194 -10.56 13.83 -2.44
N LEU A 195 -10.28 15.14 -2.37
CA LEU A 195 -9.18 15.75 -3.13
C LEU A 195 -7.81 15.26 -2.64
N ALA A 196 -7.60 15.14 -1.33
CA ALA A 196 -6.38 14.60 -0.75
C ALA A 196 -6.13 13.15 -1.18
N HIS A 197 -7.19 12.36 -1.39
CA HIS A 197 -7.14 10.97 -1.80
C HIS A 197 -7.23 10.78 -3.33
N GLY A 198 -6.80 11.78 -4.12
CA GLY A 198 -6.71 11.64 -5.58
C GLY A 198 -8.05 11.48 -6.30
N GLY A 199 -9.13 11.98 -5.70
CA GLY A 199 -10.48 11.92 -6.25
C GLY A 199 -11.30 10.70 -5.82
N VAL A 200 -10.74 9.85 -4.95
CA VAL A 200 -11.44 8.71 -4.34
C VAL A 200 -12.03 9.16 -3.00
N HIS A 201 -13.30 8.86 -2.76
CA HIS A 201 -13.98 9.24 -1.53
C HIS A 201 -13.46 8.39 -0.35
N PRO A 202 -12.90 8.97 0.73
CA PRO A 202 -12.19 8.21 1.78
C PRO A 202 -13.04 7.19 2.55
N VAL A 203 -14.36 7.42 2.64
CA VAL A 203 -15.28 6.54 3.36
C VAL A 203 -15.90 5.45 2.48
N THR A 204 -16.44 5.82 1.30
CA THR A 204 -17.11 4.86 0.40
C THR A 204 -16.13 4.10 -0.51
N GLY A 205 -14.94 4.66 -0.78
CA GLY A 205 -13.98 4.13 -1.75
C GLY A 205 -14.34 4.40 -3.21
N ASP A 206 -15.41 5.15 -3.48
CA ASP A 206 -15.84 5.47 -4.84
C ASP A 206 -14.96 6.55 -5.47
N ARG A 207 -14.62 6.38 -6.75
CA ARG A 207 -13.94 7.43 -7.51
C ARG A 207 -14.96 8.50 -7.93
N VAL A 208 -14.93 9.66 -7.26
CA VAL A 208 -15.80 10.81 -7.52
C VAL A 208 -15.21 11.71 -8.60
N LEU A 209 -13.88 11.87 -8.60
CA LEU A 209 -13.13 12.66 -9.59
C LEU A 209 -11.95 11.85 -10.13
N SER A 210 -11.56 12.12 -11.37
CA SER A 210 -10.32 11.58 -11.93
C SER A 210 -9.08 12.21 -11.28
N GLU A 211 -7.98 11.46 -11.23
CA GLU A 211 -6.70 11.98 -10.71
C GLU A 211 -6.20 13.19 -11.51
N GLU A 212 -6.48 13.23 -12.82
CA GLU A 212 -6.13 14.36 -13.66
C GLU A 212 -6.90 15.63 -13.26
N THR A 213 -8.21 15.52 -13.01
CA THR A 213 -9.03 16.63 -12.52
C THR A 213 -8.56 17.09 -11.15
N VAL A 214 -8.33 16.17 -10.21
CA VAL A 214 -7.86 16.51 -8.86
C VAL A 214 -6.54 17.25 -8.92
N ARG A 215 -5.59 16.79 -9.74
CA ARG A 215 -4.33 17.50 -9.96
C ARG A 215 -4.54 18.92 -10.49
N GLY A 216 -5.44 19.11 -11.45
CA GLY A 216 -5.79 20.43 -11.99
C GLY A 216 -6.37 21.37 -10.92
N VAL A 217 -7.35 20.88 -10.16
CA VAL A 217 -8.00 21.63 -9.07
C VAL A 217 -7.01 22.02 -7.99
N LEU A 218 -6.19 21.07 -7.51
CA LEU A 218 -5.20 21.34 -6.47
C LEU A 218 -4.11 22.31 -6.95
N SER A 219 -3.67 22.22 -8.20
CA SER A 219 -2.67 23.15 -8.77
C SER A 219 -3.18 24.59 -8.77
N VAL A 220 -4.47 24.78 -9.06
CA VAL A 220 -5.12 26.09 -9.02
C VAL A 220 -5.39 26.55 -7.59
N MET A 221 -5.83 25.67 -6.69
CA MET A 221 -6.04 26.01 -5.27
C MET A 221 -4.73 26.39 -4.58
N ASP A 222 -3.63 25.75 -4.95
CA ASP A 222 -2.30 26.08 -4.46
C ASP A 222 -1.89 27.50 -4.90
N SER A 223 -1.83 27.74 -6.21
CA SER A 223 -1.33 29.00 -6.76
C SER A 223 -2.29 30.18 -6.64
N CYS A 224 -3.59 29.96 -6.85
CA CYS A 224 -4.60 31.02 -6.97
C CYS A 224 -5.56 31.05 -5.77
N GLY A 225 -5.40 30.14 -4.82
CA GLY A 225 -6.27 30.02 -3.67
C GLY A 225 -5.94 31.05 -2.59
N MET A 226 -5.69 30.56 -1.39
CA MET A 226 -5.47 31.40 -0.21
C MET A 226 -4.23 32.31 -0.31
N ASP A 227 -3.24 31.98 -1.13
CA ASP A 227 -2.07 32.85 -1.41
C ASP A 227 -2.45 34.21 -2.00
N THR A 228 -3.62 34.30 -2.63
CA THR A 228 -4.13 35.56 -3.19
C THR A 228 -4.90 36.40 -2.17
N ARG A 229 -5.25 35.81 -1.01
CA ARG A 229 -6.08 36.40 0.06
C ARG A 229 -5.31 36.67 1.35
N ASP A 230 -4.33 35.83 1.68
CA ASP A 230 -3.44 35.98 2.83
C ASP A 230 -1.97 35.93 2.38
N SER A 231 -1.29 37.06 2.53
CA SER A 231 0.12 37.21 2.13
C SER A 231 1.09 36.29 2.87
N ARG A 232 0.70 35.71 4.01
CA ARG A 232 1.52 34.78 4.77
C ARG A 232 1.13 33.32 4.55
N TRP A 233 0.12 33.02 3.73
CA TRP A 233 -0.39 31.66 3.55
C TRP A 233 0.72 30.68 3.14
N ALA A 234 1.44 30.97 2.05
CA ALA A 234 2.59 30.18 1.59
C ALA A 234 3.69 29.94 2.63
N TYR A 235 3.83 30.81 3.65
CA TYR A 235 4.87 30.70 4.67
C TYR A 235 4.40 29.95 5.92
N ASP A 236 3.16 30.20 6.35
CA ASP A 236 2.63 29.66 7.61
C ASP A 236 1.82 28.36 7.41
N VAL A 237 1.21 28.15 6.24
CA VAL A 237 0.31 27.01 5.94
C VAL A 237 0.81 26.22 4.72
N GLY A 238 1.01 26.90 3.59
CA GLY A 238 1.60 26.36 2.37
C GLY A 238 0.78 25.29 1.64
N GLN A 239 -0.35 24.86 2.18
CA GLN A 239 -1.18 23.81 1.60
C GLN A 239 -2.25 24.37 0.65
N PRO A 240 -2.70 23.61 -0.38
CA PRO A 240 -3.83 24.00 -1.20
C PRO A 240 -5.06 24.27 -0.34
N GLY A 241 -5.58 25.49 -0.40
CA GLY A 241 -6.67 25.92 0.45
C GLY A 241 -7.61 26.87 -0.25
N TRP A 242 -8.83 26.93 0.27
CA TRP A 242 -9.82 27.92 -0.15
C TRP A 242 -10.75 28.27 1.00
N ALA A 243 -11.29 29.47 0.99
CA ALA A 243 -12.17 29.94 2.05
C ALA A 243 -13.44 30.55 1.49
N SER A 244 -14.51 30.39 2.25
CA SER A 244 -15.74 31.10 2.02
C SER A 244 -15.56 32.58 2.37
N THR A 245 -16.15 33.48 1.57
CA THR A 245 -16.30 34.90 1.95
C THR A 245 -17.45 35.10 2.94
N ARG A 246 -18.21 34.05 3.26
CA ARG A 246 -19.37 34.08 4.18
C ARG A 246 -19.36 32.87 5.10
N GLY A 247 -19.64 33.08 6.39
CA GLY A 247 -19.67 32.00 7.37
C GLY A 247 -18.29 31.55 7.86
N GLY A 248 -17.23 32.34 7.59
CA GLY A 248 -15.90 32.18 8.20
C GLY A 248 -15.28 30.79 8.05
N THR A 249 -15.62 30.09 6.97
CA THR A 249 -15.19 28.70 6.74
C THR A 249 -13.96 28.64 5.85
N VAL A 250 -12.97 27.87 6.24
CA VAL A 250 -11.76 27.58 5.48
C VAL A 250 -11.64 26.07 5.27
N LEU A 251 -11.20 25.69 4.09
CA LEU A 251 -10.94 24.32 3.67
C LEU A 251 -9.48 24.21 3.24
N VAL A 252 -8.79 23.18 3.70
CA VAL A 252 -7.40 22.88 3.37
C VAL A 252 -7.27 21.43 2.98
N VAL A 253 -6.51 21.17 1.92
CA VAL A 253 -6.20 19.84 1.43
C VAL A 253 -4.73 19.55 1.71
N VAL A 254 -4.43 18.43 2.35
CA VAL A 254 -3.07 17.91 2.49
C VAL A 254 -2.95 16.66 1.61
N PRO A 255 -2.40 16.78 0.38
CA PRO A 255 -2.39 15.69 -0.58
C PRO A 255 -1.78 14.39 -0.02
N GLY A 256 -2.49 13.27 -0.19
CA GLY A 256 -2.10 11.95 0.28
C GLY A 256 -2.27 11.70 1.78
N HIS A 257 -2.73 12.68 2.57
CA HIS A 257 -2.77 12.58 4.04
C HIS A 257 -4.18 12.80 4.60
N LEU A 258 -4.74 14.01 4.40
CA LEU A 258 -6.00 14.39 5.04
C LEU A 258 -6.64 15.63 4.38
N GLY A 259 -7.93 15.79 4.62
CA GLY A 259 -8.69 17.02 4.39
C GLY A 259 -9.07 17.70 5.70
N LEU A 260 -8.99 19.02 5.74
CA LEU A 260 -9.33 19.85 6.88
C LEU A 260 -10.40 20.88 6.49
N ALA A 261 -11.35 21.10 7.39
CA ALA A 261 -12.27 22.21 7.31
C ALA A 261 -12.47 22.82 8.70
N LEU A 262 -12.42 24.14 8.76
CA LEU A 262 -12.59 24.90 9.99
C LEU A 262 -13.58 26.03 9.77
N GLN A 263 -14.34 26.36 10.80
CA GLN A 263 -15.34 27.44 10.78
C GLN A 263 -15.23 28.26 12.06
N SER A 264 -15.37 29.58 11.92
CA SER A 264 -15.58 30.49 13.06
C SER A 264 -16.52 31.63 12.68
N ASP A 265 -17.26 32.14 13.65
CA ASP A 265 -18.22 33.24 13.41
C ASP A 265 -17.54 34.61 13.24
N THR A 266 -16.33 34.77 13.78
CA THR A 266 -15.53 36.00 13.65
C THR A 266 -14.65 35.97 12.40
N THR A 267 -14.51 37.12 11.74
CA THR A 267 -13.62 37.28 10.58
C THR A 267 -12.46 38.22 10.86
N ASP A 268 -11.32 37.99 10.20
CA ASP A 268 -10.14 38.85 10.23
C ASP A 268 -10.25 40.01 9.21
N GLU A 269 -9.16 40.76 9.05
CA GLU A 269 -9.06 41.89 8.11
C GLU A 269 -9.16 41.49 6.63
N ASN A 270 -8.97 40.21 6.31
CA ASN A 270 -9.09 39.64 4.97
C ASN A 270 -10.46 38.96 4.74
N GLY A 271 -11.38 39.08 5.71
CA GLY A 271 -12.71 38.46 5.66
C GLY A 271 -12.68 36.94 5.83
N LEU A 272 -11.60 36.38 6.38
CA LEU A 272 -11.42 34.96 6.67
C LEU A 272 -11.79 34.67 8.12
N GLY A 273 -12.22 33.44 8.46
CA GLY A 273 -12.53 33.09 9.85
C GLY A 273 -11.32 33.27 10.78
N ALA A 274 -11.33 34.27 11.67
CA ALA A 274 -10.13 34.65 12.43
C ALA A 274 -9.67 33.54 13.37
N ALA A 275 -10.59 32.99 14.17
CA ALA A 275 -10.28 31.91 15.09
C ALA A 275 -10.04 30.58 14.36
N ALA A 276 -10.74 30.34 13.24
CA ALA A 276 -10.49 29.19 12.38
C ALA A 276 -9.07 29.23 11.76
N MET A 277 -8.62 30.39 11.28
CA MET A 277 -7.27 30.57 10.73
C MET A 277 -6.19 30.41 11.79
N ALA A 278 -6.40 30.92 13.01
CA ALA A 278 -5.47 30.72 14.12
C ALA A 278 -5.34 29.23 14.48
N ALA A 279 -6.47 28.54 14.66
CA ALA A 279 -6.51 27.10 14.93
C ALA A 279 -5.85 26.28 13.79
N LEU A 280 -6.10 26.64 12.53
CA LEU A 280 -5.49 25.98 11.38
C LEU A 280 -3.97 26.07 11.43
N ARG A 281 -3.40 27.24 11.72
CA ARG A 281 -1.94 27.43 11.81
C ARG A 281 -1.34 26.57 12.92
N THR A 282 -1.99 26.51 14.09
CA THR A 282 -1.58 25.60 15.18
C THR A 282 -1.60 24.13 14.73
N ILE A 283 -2.65 23.67 14.05
CA ILE A 283 -2.74 22.30 13.54
C ILE A 283 -1.59 22.02 12.56
N VAL A 284 -1.31 22.94 11.63
CA VAL A 284 -0.26 22.76 10.64
C VAL A 284 1.13 22.70 11.27
N GLU A 285 1.39 23.54 12.27
CA GLU A 285 2.65 23.52 13.02
C GLU A 285 2.79 22.25 13.86
N ASP A 286 1.80 21.94 14.69
CA ASP A 286 1.86 20.82 15.65
C ASP A 286 1.87 19.45 14.96
N PHE A 287 1.26 19.33 13.79
CA PHE A 287 1.23 18.09 12.99
C PHE A 287 2.22 18.11 11.81
N GLU A 288 3.11 19.10 11.73
CA GLU A 288 4.14 19.21 10.69
C GLU A 288 3.57 19.12 9.25
N LEU A 289 2.39 19.69 9.03
CA LEU A 289 1.65 19.55 7.77
C LEU A 289 2.11 20.53 6.69
N HIS A 290 3.08 21.40 6.94
CA HIS A 290 3.55 22.35 5.93
C HIS A 290 4.39 21.63 4.85
N PRO A 291 4.18 21.87 3.54
CA PRO A 291 4.84 21.09 2.48
C PRO A 291 6.37 21.24 2.44
N SER A 292 6.89 22.35 2.96
CA SER A 292 8.34 22.58 3.09
C SER A 292 8.97 21.89 4.30
N VAL A 293 8.20 21.21 5.16
CA VAL A 293 8.76 20.36 6.22
C VAL A 293 9.28 19.09 5.57
N VAL A 294 10.59 18.88 5.63
CA VAL A 294 11.24 17.72 5.02
C VAL A 294 11.00 16.50 5.91
N THR A 295 9.92 15.77 5.64
CA THR A 295 9.61 14.51 6.33
C THR A 295 10.18 13.33 5.56
N GLY A 296 11.08 12.59 6.20
CA GLY A 296 11.54 11.28 5.73
C GLY A 296 12.73 11.30 4.76
N SER A 297 13.46 10.18 4.79
CA SER A 297 14.49 9.88 3.81
C SER A 297 13.86 9.10 2.65
N PRO A 298 14.28 9.34 1.39
CA PRO A 298 13.93 8.47 0.27
C PRO A 298 14.20 6.98 0.53
N ARG A 299 15.10 6.65 1.48
CA ARG A 299 15.38 5.27 1.92
C ARG A 299 14.31 4.65 2.82
N ALA A 300 13.34 5.40 3.33
CA ALA A 300 12.31 4.86 4.23
C ALA A 300 11.46 3.76 3.59
N ALA A 301 11.40 3.74 2.25
CA ALA A 301 10.76 2.67 1.50
C ALA A 301 11.54 1.34 1.55
N LEU A 302 12.86 1.35 1.77
CA LEU A 302 13.65 0.15 2.05
C LEU A 302 13.55 -0.14 3.55
N ARG A 303 12.64 -1.03 3.93
CA ARG A 303 12.40 -1.41 5.32
C ARG A 303 13.59 -2.14 5.91
N THR A 304 14.11 -3.10 5.17
CA THR A 304 15.29 -3.87 5.57
C THR A 304 15.98 -4.48 4.34
N HIS A 305 17.26 -4.81 4.52
CA HIS A 305 18.10 -5.47 3.54
C HIS A 305 18.98 -6.47 4.27
N TYR A 306 18.99 -7.71 3.79
CA TYR A 306 19.73 -8.81 4.42
C TYR A 306 20.12 -9.88 3.40
N ARG A 307 20.98 -10.81 3.79
CA ARG A 307 21.37 -11.98 3.00
C ARG A 307 20.43 -13.15 3.26
N ILE A 308 20.35 -14.08 2.31
CA ILE A 308 19.42 -15.21 2.41
C ILE A 308 19.63 -16.09 3.66
N ASP A 309 20.86 -16.21 4.17
CA ASP A 309 21.18 -17.01 5.35
C ASP A 309 20.68 -16.40 6.68
N GLN A 310 20.36 -15.10 6.68
CA GLN A 310 19.81 -14.41 7.85
C GLN A 310 18.30 -14.67 8.01
N ALA A 311 17.61 -15.06 6.93
CA ALA A 311 16.21 -15.48 6.97
C ALA A 311 15.96 -16.63 5.98
N PRO A 312 16.47 -17.85 6.29
CA PRO A 312 16.40 -18.99 5.39
C PRO A 312 14.96 -19.48 5.20
N SER A 313 14.73 -20.32 4.19
CA SER A 313 13.43 -20.96 4.06
C SER A 313 13.16 -21.92 5.22
N GLY A 314 11.88 -22.21 5.47
CA GLY A 314 11.47 -23.21 6.46
C GLY A 314 11.72 -24.66 6.03
N THR A 315 12.53 -24.89 5.01
CA THR A 315 12.93 -26.22 4.53
C THR A 315 13.98 -26.78 5.49
N VAL A 316 13.70 -27.93 6.09
CA VAL A 316 14.72 -28.63 6.89
C VAL A 316 15.84 -29.03 5.94
N ARG A 317 17.11 -28.89 6.32
CA ARG A 317 18.26 -29.26 5.48
C ARG A 317 19.35 -29.92 6.31
N SER A 318 20.13 -30.79 5.68
CA SER A 318 21.29 -31.42 6.32
C SER A 318 22.36 -30.37 6.64
N ALA A 319 23.23 -30.67 7.62
CA ALA A 319 24.31 -29.76 8.03
C ALA A 319 25.23 -29.37 6.86
N VAL A 320 25.52 -30.32 5.95
CA VAL A 320 26.36 -30.09 4.77
C VAL A 320 25.73 -29.09 3.81
N VAL A 321 24.41 -29.16 3.61
CA VAL A 321 23.69 -28.23 2.73
C VAL A 321 23.64 -26.83 3.35
N LEU A 322 23.44 -26.73 4.67
CA LEU A 322 23.44 -25.45 5.37
C LEU A 322 24.80 -24.77 5.33
N GLU A 323 25.89 -25.54 5.46
CA GLU A 323 27.25 -25.03 5.32
C GLU A 323 27.52 -24.50 3.90
N ALA A 324 27.05 -25.22 2.87
CA ALA A 324 27.13 -24.75 1.49
C ALA A 324 26.32 -23.47 1.25
N LEU A 325 25.08 -23.38 1.74
CA LEU A 325 24.26 -22.17 1.64
C LEU A 325 24.92 -20.98 2.35
N GLY A 326 25.46 -21.18 3.55
CA GLY A 326 26.18 -20.13 4.28
C GLY A 326 27.43 -19.63 3.57
N ARG A 327 28.16 -20.52 2.89
CA ARG A 327 29.37 -20.16 2.14
C ARG A 327 29.09 -19.21 0.96
N PHE A 328 27.93 -19.33 0.32
CA PHE A 328 27.57 -18.54 -0.86
C PHE A 328 26.45 -17.52 -0.58
N ALA A 329 26.10 -17.29 0.69
CA ALA A 329 24.98 -16.42 1.06
C ALA A 329 25.14 -14.96 0.61
N ASP A 330 26.38 -14.46 0.45
CA ASP A 330 26.69 -13.10 -0.05
C ASP A 330 26.28 -12.88 -1.52
N THR A 331 25.91 -13.94 -2.25
CA THR A 331 25.45 -13.84 -3.64
C THR A 331 23.93 -13.66 -3.74
N VAL A 332 23.20 -13.79 -2.63
CA VAL A 332 21.73 -13.70 -2.59
C VAL A 332 21.30 -12.71 -1.53
N HIS A 333 20.69 -11.60 -1.98
CA HIS A 333 20.21 -10.54 -1.10
C HIS A 333 18.70 -10.36 -1.20
N VAL A 334 18.09 -10.04 -0.07
CA VAL A 334 16.66 -9.74 0.07
C VAL A 334 16.50 -8.28 0.45
N MET A 335 15.67 -7.55 -0.28
CA MET A 335 15.25 -6.18 0.00
C MET A 335 13.75 -6.16 0.28
N GLU A 336 13.38 -5.73 1.48
CA GLU A 336 11.98 -5.55 1.84
C GLU A 336 11.56 -4.10 1.62
N LEU A 337 10.59 -3.92 0.73
CA LEU A 337 10.06 -2.61 0.38
C LEU A 337 8.72 -2.37 1.08
N GLY A 338 8.39 -1.12 1.35
CA GLY A 338 7.04 -0.78 1.77
C GLY A 338 6.66 0.69 1.74
N GLY A 339 5.37 0.93 1.97
CA GLY A 339 4.74 2.24 1.79
C GLY A 339 4.53 2.59 0.32
N HIS A 340 4.39 3.88 0.03
CA HIS A 340 4.25 4.38 -1.33
C HIS A 340 5.61 4.46 -2.03
N LEU A 341 5.70 3.93 -3.25
CA LEU A 341 6.89 4.03 -4.09
C LEU A 341 6.71 5.12 -5.16
N GLY A 342 7.36 6.26 -4.91
CA GLY A 342 7.53 7.35 -5.87
C GLY A 342 8.91 7.31 -6.54
N PHE A 343 9.18 8.32 -7.38
CA PHE A 343 10.46 8.48 -8.07
C PHE A 343 11.67 8.41 -7.12
N SER A 344 11.66 9.21 -6.05
CA SER A 344 12.81 9.34 -5.15
C SER A 344 13.07 8.06 -4.36
N GLN A 345 12.02 7.34 -3.97
CA GLN A 345 12.13 6.05 -3.29
C GLN A 345 12.77 5.00 -4.20
N VAL A 346 12.26 4.84 -5.43
CA VAL A 346 12.79 3.86 -6.39
C VAL A 346 14.24 4.17 -6.76
N ASP A 347 14.56 5.43 -7.03
CA ASP A 347 15.93 5.86 -7.30
C ASP A 347 16.88 5.62 -6.11
N ALA A 348 16.42 5.89 -4.88
CA ALA A 348 17.20 5.60 -3.68
C ALA A 348 17.45 4.10 -3.48
N ILE A 349 16.44 3.25 -3.71
CA ILE A 349 16.55 1.79 -3.62
C ILE A 349 17.48 1.26 -4.72
N ALA A 350 17.33 1.72 -5.97
CA ALA A 350 18.19 1.36 -7.09
C ALA A 350 19.66 1.78 -6.88
N ARG A 351 19.92 2.85 -6.11
CA ARG A 351 21.30 3.17 -5.68
C ARG A 351 21.83 2.24 -4.61
N VAL A 352 20.98 1.78 -3.69
CA VAL A 352 21.38 0.78 -2.69
C VAL A 352 21.76 -0.53 -3.39
N SER A 353 21.05 -0.94 -4.44
CA SER A 353 21.39 -2.14 -5.20
C SER A 353 22.75 -2.05 -5.91
N ARG A 354 23.18 -0.85 -6.33
CA ARG A 354 24.56 -0.64 -6.84
C ARG A 354 25.66 -0.78 -5.79
N GLY A 355 25.33 -0.65 -4.51
CA GLY A 355 26.27 -0.84 -3.40
C GLY A 355 26.36 -2.29 -2.93
N LEU A 356 25.62 -3.22 -3.55
CA LEU A 356 25.68 -4.64 -3.25
C LEU A 356 27.00 -5.25 -3.76
N PRO A 357 27.41 -6.43 -3.23
CA PRO A 357 28.61 -7.10 -3.68
C PRO A 357 28.60 -7.35 -5.20
N GLU A 358 29.75 -7.21 -5.86
CA GLU A 358 29.89 -7.53 -7.30
C GLU A 358 29.60 -9.01 -7.63
N VAL A 359 29.65 -9.87 -6.60
CA VAL A 359 29.33 -11.31 -6.69
C VAL A 359 27.83 -11.60 -6.55
N LEU A 360 26.98 -10.58 -6.47
CA LEU A 360 25.54 -10.77 -6.42
C LEU A 360 25.08 -11.58 -7.63
N GLU A 361 24.23 -12.57 -7.38
CA GLU A 361 23.67 -13.46 -8.40
C GLU A 361 22.13 -13.43 -8.37
N THR A 362 21.54 -13.17 -7.22
CA THR A 362 20.07 -13.12 -7.05
C THR A 362 19.67 -11.98 -6.13
N LEU A 363 18.73 -11.16 -6.61
CA LEU A 363 18.08 -10.10 -5.85
C LEU A 363 16.60 -10.46 -5.62
N VAL A 364 16.24 -10.67 -4.36
CA VAL A 364 14.84 -10.86 -3.95
C VAL A 364 14.28 -9.50 -3.50
N VAL A 365 13.20 -9.06 -4.14
CA VAL A 365 12.49 -7.81 -3.83
C VAL A 365 11.12 -8.16 -3.26
N ASP A 366 10.98 -8.02 -1.94
CA ASP A 366 9.71 -8.25 -1.24
C ASP A 366 8.88 -6.98 -1.21
N MET A 367 7.80 -6.98 -1.98
CA MET A 367 6.89 -5.85 -2.17
C MET A 367 5.58 -6.02 -1.40
N ARG A 368 5.45 -7.04 -0.54
CA ARG A 368 4.19 -7.34 0.19
C ARG A 368 3.74 -6.24 1.16
N SER A 369 4.59 -5.27 1.46
CA SER A 369 4.27 -4.10 2.31
C SER A 369 4.22 -2.79 1.52
N VAL A 370 4.32 -2.84 0.19
CA VAL A 370 4.10 -1.71 -0.70
C VAL A 370 2.61 -1.44 -0.75
N SER A 371 2.22 -0.18 -0.56
CA SER A 371 0.80 0.23 -0.56
C SER A 371 0.35 0.71 -1.93
N SER A 372 1.28 1.27 -2.72
CA SER A 372 1.04 1.70 -4.09
C SER A 372 2.36 2.10 -4.76
N ILE A 373 2.43 1.95 -6.08
CA ILE A 373 3.52 2.47 -6.92
C ILE A 373 2.95 3.55 -7.84
N SER A 374 3.49 4.77 -7.76
CA SER A 374 3.09 5.85 -8.66
C SER A 374 3.32 5.48 -10.13
N ARG A 375 2.47 5.97 -11.04
CA ARG A 375 2.59 5.66 -12.48
C ARG A 375 4.00 5.87 -13.05
N PRO A 376 4.73 6.97 -12.77
CA PRO A 376 6.10 7.14 -13.24
C PRO A 376 7.09 6.16 -12.61
N ALA A 377 6.88 5.78 -11.35
CA ALA A 377 7.75 4.86 -10.63
C ALA A 377 7.64 3.42 -11.14
N ARG A 378 6.49 3.00 -11.68
CA ARG A 378 6.31 1.65 -12.26
C ARG A 378 7.34 1.37 -13.36
N LEU A 379 7.53 2.33 -14.27
CA LEU A 379 8.53 2.23 -15.34
C LEU A 379 9.97 2.20 -14.79
N LEU A 380 10.26 2.96 -13.74
CA LEU A 380 11.60 2.97 -13.12
C LEU A 380 11.92 1.64 -12.43
N VAL A 381 10.94 1.03 -11.75
CA VAL A 381 11.10 -0.31 -11.18
C VAL A 381 11.33 -1.34 -12.30
N ALA A 382 10.54 -1.26 -13.38
CA ALA A 382 10.71 -2.15 -14.52
C ALA A 382 12.08 -2.00 -15.18
N GLN A 383 12.57 -0.77 -15.38
CA GLN A 383 13.92 -0.49 -15.88
C GLN A 383 15.01 -1.01 -14.95
N TRP A 384 14.82 -0.86 -13.64
CA TRP A 384 15.73 -1.40 -12.64
C TRP A 384 15.82 -2.93 -12.75
N PHE A 385 14.69 -3.63 -12.85
CA PHE A 385 14.66 -5.08 -13.00
C PHE A 385 15.23 -5.54 -14.34
N ALA A 386 14.88 -4.88 -15.45
CA ALA A 386 15.43 -5.19 -16.77
C ALA A 386 16.95 -5.01 -16.80
N CYS A 387 17.47 -3.95 -16.17
CA CYS A 387 18.90 -3.72 -16.05
C CYS A 387 19.59 -4.79 -15.19
N ALA A 388 18.96 -5.21 -14.09
CA ALA A 388 19.50 -6.30 -13.26
C ALA A 388 19.59 -7.62 -14.06
N LEU A 389 18.50 -8.00 -14.74
CA LEU A 389 18.45 -9.19 -15.60
C LEU A 389 19.48 -9.15 -16.74
N GLY A 390 19.62 -7.99 -17.40
CA GLY A 390 20.61 -7.78 -18.46
C GLY A 390 22.06 -7.90 -17.98
N ASN A 391 22.32 -7.68 -16.68
CA ASN A 391 23.61 -7.90 -16.05
C ASN A 391 23.78 -9.33 -15.51
N GLY A 392 22.83 -10.25 -15.76
CA GLY A 392 22.90 -11.65 -15.33
C GLY A 392 22.38 -11.91 -13.92
N LEU A 393 21.73 -10.93 -13.27
CA LEU A 393 21.15 -11.10 -11.94
C LEU A 393 19.76 -11.70 -12.04
N ASP A 394 19.50 -12.77 -11.28
CA ASP A 394 18.13 -13.23 -11.07
C ASP A 394 17.36 -12.18 -10.28
N VAL A 395 16.14 -11.85 -10.72
CA VAL A 395 15.24 -10.94 -10.02
C VAL A 395 14.03 -11.74 -9.54
N VAL A 396 13.84 -11.79 -8.23
CA VAL A 396 12.72 -12.50 -7.61
C VAL A 396 11.81 -11.49 -6.95
N VAL A 397 10.56 -11.39 -7.38
CA VAL A 397 9.60 -10.46 -6.77
C VAL A 397 8.59 -11.23 -5.93
N VAL A 398 8.33 -10.69 -4.74
CA VAL A 398 7.32 -11.23 -3.82
C VAL A 398 6.21 -10.22 -3.62
N ASP A 399 4.98 -10.57 -3.98
CA ASP A 399 3.78 -9.75 -3.78
C ASP A 399 2.60 -10.65 -3.42
N ARG A 400 1.72 -10.22 -2.52
CA ARG A 400 0.65 -11.06 -1.96
C ARG A 400 -0.39 -11.46 -3.01
N ASP A 401 -0.84 -10.50 -3.80
CA ASP A 401 -2.00 -10.65 -4.69
C ASP A 401 -1.65 -10.34 -6.15
N ALA A 402 -0.34 -10.19 -6.45
CA ALA A 402 0.21 -9.76 -7.74
C ALA A 402 -0.36 -8.43 -8.25
N ALA A 403 -0.99 -7.61 -7.39
CA ALA A 403 -1.66 -6.38 -7.79
C ALA A 403 -0.65 -5.37 -8.34
N GLU A 404 0.42 -5.11 -7.57
CA GLU A 404 1.48 -4.18 -7.96
C GLU A 404 2.27 -4.73 -9.16
N MET A 405 2.47 -6.05 -9.21
CA MET A 405 3.11 -6.70 -10.35
C MET A 405 2.30 -6.53 -11.65
N LYS A 406 0.97 -6.72 -11.61
CA LYS A 406 0.10 -6.51 -12.78
C LYS A 406 0.12 -5.07 -13.26
N GLU A 407 0.06 -4.11 -12.33
CA GLU A 407 0.14 -2.69 -12.66
C GLU A 407 1.50 -2.31 -13.27
N LEU A 408 2.59 -2.90 -12.78
CA LEU A 408 3.93 -2.73 -13.33
C LEU A 408 4.02 -3.29 -14.76
N MET A 409 3.56 -4.53 -14.98
CA MET A 409 3.60 -5.15 -16.31
C MET A 409 2.70 -4.43 -17.32
N SER A 410 1.53 -3.96 -16.89
CA SER A 410 0.68 -3.10 -17.73
C SER A 410 1.39 -1.81 -18.14
N ALA A 411 2.19 -1.19 -17.27
CA ALA A 411 2.99 -0.03 -17.62
C ALA A 411 4.13 -0.37 -18.60
N VAL A 412 4.70 -1.58 -18.53
CA VAL A 412 5.71 -2.07 -19.47
C VAL A 412 5.09 -2.27 -20.86
N GLU A 413 3.92 -2.90 -20.96
CA GLU A 413 3.21 -3.11 -22.24
C GLU A 413 2.85 -1.79 -22.95
N GLU A 414 2.55 -0.74 -22.18
CA GLU A 414 2.28 0.60 -22.70
C GLU A 414 3.54 1.37 -23.13
N SER A 415 4.73 0.88 -22.77
CA SER A 415 6.00 1.57 -22.98
C SER A 415 6.83 0.96 -24.10
N VAL A 416 7.54 1.82 -24.83
CA VAL A 416 8.51 1.40 -25.87
C VAL A 416 9.95 1.42 -25.32
N GLU A 417 10.15 1.93 -24.10
CA GLU A 417 11.48 2.20 -23.54
C GLU A 417 12.00 1.07 -22.64
N VAL A 418 11.16 0.12 -22.24
CA VAL A 418 11.50 -0.89 -21.24
C VAL A 418 11.19 -2.28 -21.77
N ASP A 419 12.22 -3.11 -21.92
CA ASP A 419 12.10 -4.52 -22.29
C ASP A 419 12.29 -5.37 -21.03
N LEU A 420 11.18 -5.64 -20.33
CA LEU A 420 11.14 -6.54 -19.18
C LEU A 420 10.30 -7.76 -19.55
N PRO A 421 10.84 -8.99 -19.48
CA PRO A 421 10.06 -10.19 -19.77
C PRO A 421 8.94 -10.40 -18.75
N GLU A 422 7.94 -11.21 -19.10
CA GLU A 422 6.96 -11.65 -18.12
C GLU A 422 7.62 -12.50 -17.02
N PRO A 423 7.22 -12.33 -15.74
CA PRO A 423 7.75 -13.13 -14.65
C PRO A 423 7.28 -14.58 -14.73
N LEU A 424 8.18 -15.52 -14.48
CA LEU A 424 7.85 -16.93 -14.34
C LEU A 424 7.00 -17.17 -13.07
N GLN A 425 5.92 -17.95 -13.18
CA GLN A 425 4.99 -18.26 -12.10
C GLN A 425 5.06 -19.74 -11.68
N ASP A 426 4.83 -19.99 -10.37
CA ASP A 426 5.07 -21.28 -9.70
C ASP A 426 3.86 -22.27 -9.74
N GLU A 427 2.75 -21.98 -10.44
CA GLU A 427 1.54 -22.83 -10.35
C GLU A 427 1.54 -24.10 -11.24
N ALA A 428 2.55 -24.34 -12.09
CA ALA A 428 2.70 -25.62 -12.79
C ALA A 428 4.13 -25.80 -13.32
N GLU A 429 4.93 -26.68 -12.70
CA GLU A 429 6.16 -27.31 -13.26
C GLU A 429 7.20 -26.42 -13.99
N GLY A 430 7.18 -25.08 -13.84
CA GLY A 430 7.83 -24.17 -14.80
C GLY A 430 9.02 -23.34 -14.34
N VAL A 431 9.27 -23.20 -13.02
CA VAL A 431 10.41 -22.41 -12.54
C VAL A 431 11.56 -23.33 -12.17
N ASP A 432 12.33 -23.78 -13.17
CA ASP A 432 13.50 -24.63 -12.95
C ASP A 432 14.66 -23.81 -12.35
N PRO A 433 15.03 -24.02 -11.07
CA PRO A 433 16.16 -23.32 -10.45
C PRO A 433 17.51 -23.76 -11.02
N ALA A 434 17.57 -24.82 -11.83
CA ALA A 434 18.78 -25.26 -12.52
C ALA A 434 18.95 -24.67 -13.92
N ALA A 435 17.97 -23.91 -14.44
CA ALA A 435 18.04 -23.35 -15.79
C ALA A 435 19.20 -22.35 -15.97
N GLU A 436 19.84 -22.34 -17.14
CA GLU A 436 20.93 -21.39 -17.42
C GLU A 436 20.40 -19.96 -17.64
N GLY A 437 21.23 -18.96 -17.33
CA GLY A 437 20.91 -17.53 -17.50
C GLY A 437 20.21 -16.89 -16.30
N ALA A 438 19.89 -15.60 -16.40
CA ALA A 438 19.14 -14.87 -15.37
C ALA A 438 17.64 -15.14 -15.51
N GLN A 439 16.95 -15.32 -14.39
CA GLN A 439 15.51 -15.54 -14.35
C GLN A 439 14.78 -14.41 -13.64
N PHE A 440 13.63 -14.03 -14.19
CA PHE A 440 12.66 -13.15 -13.55
C PHE A 440 11.52 -14.00 -13.01
N VAL A 441 11.34 -14.03 -11.69
CA VAL A 441 10.44 -14.98 -11.01
C VAL A 441 9.51 -14.26 -10.05
N PHE A 442 8.26 -14.70 -10.00
CA PHE A 442 7.24 -14.20 -9.09
C PHE A 442 6.83 -15.24 -8.05
N PHE A 443 6.67 -14.81 -6.79
CA PHE A 443 6.08 -15.61 -5.73
C PHE A 443 5.04 -14.84 -4.91
N ASP A 444 4.01 -15.55 -4.45
CA ASP A 444 3.01 -15.05 -3.49
C ASP A 444 3.54 -14.97 -2.04
N SER A 445 4.70 -15.59 -1.78
CA SER A 445 5.22 -15.80 -0.43
C SER A 445 6.74 -15.73 -0.38
N ARG A 446 7.25 -14.99 0.62
CA ARG A 446 8.68 -14.87 0.92
C ARG A 446 9.33 -16.24 1.19
N SER A 447 8.61 -17.17 1.81
CA SER A 447 9.15 -18.50 2.09
C SER A 447 9.38 -19.32 0.83
N ARG A 448 8.53 -19.20 -0.20
CA ARG A 448 8.72 -19.86 -1.50
C ARG A 448 9.87 -19.21 -2.27
N ALA A 449 9.91 -17.87 -2.29
CA ALA A 449 11.02 -17.13 -2.88
C ALA A 449 12.37 -17.50 -2.26
N ALA A 450 12.43 -17.61 -0.93
CA ALA A 450 13.64 -18.05 -0.23
C ALA A 450 14.02 -19.49 -0.57
N GLN A 451 13.04 -20.40 -0.61
CA GLN A 451 13.26 -21.80 -0.97
C GLN A 451 13.83 -21.91 -2.40
N TRP A 452 13.24 -21.18 -3.34
CA TRP A 452 13.71 -21.12 -4.71
C TRP A 452 15.12 -20.55 -4.81
N ALA A 453 15.39 -19.43 -4.13
CA ALA A 453 16.71 -18.78 -4.16
C ALA A 453 17.80 -19.69 -3.57
N GLU A 454 17.50 -20.44 -2.51
CA GLU A 454 18.43 -21.42 -1.93
C GLU A 454 18.66 -22.60 -2.89
N GLN A 455 17.62 -23.08 -3.58
CA GLN A 455 17.76 -24.15 -4.58
C GLN A 455 18.53 -23.67 -5.81
N ARG A 456 18.30 -22.44 -6.25
CA ARG A 456 19.05 -21.74 -7.31
C ARG A 456 20.53 -21.64 -6.96
N LEU A 457 20.84 -21.21 -5.74
CA LEU A 457 22.19 -21.12 -5.21
C LEU A 457 22.90 -22.49 -5.18
N LEU A 458 22.22 -23.52 -4.67
CA LEU A 458 22.76 -24.89 -4.65
C LEU A 458 22.97 -25.43 -6.06
N SER A 459 22.06 -25.16 -6.99
CA SER A 459 22.18 -25.61 -8.38
C SER A 459 23.42 -25.04 -9.07
N ARG A 460 23.75 -23.77 -8.79
CA ARG A 460 24.94 -23.10 -9.34
C ARG A 460 26.25 -23.55 -8.71
N HIS A 461 26.29 -23.65 -7.38
CA HIS A 461 27.57 -23.79 -6.66
C HIS A 461 27.80 -25.17 -6.03
N ALA A 462 26.75 -25.95 -5.78
CA ALA A 462 26.82 -27.26 -5.15
C ALA A 462 25.75 -28.24 -5.66
N PRO A 463 25.66 -28.49 -6.99
CA PRO A 463 24.57 -29.29 -7.57
C PRO A 463 24.55 -30.74 -7.05
N HIS A 464 25.70 -31.25 -6.62
CA HIS A 464 25.83 -32.57 -5.99
C HIS A 464 25.10 -32.72 -4.65
N LEU A 465 24.72 -31.60 -4.01
CA LEU A 465 23.96 -31.55 -2.76
C LEU A 465 22.44 -31.40 -2.98
N LEU A 466 21.99 -31.24 -4.22
CA LEU A 466 20.56 -31.23 -4.52
C LEU A 466 19.93 -32.59 -4.19
N PRO A 467 18.66 -32.62 -3.75
CA PRO A 467 17.95 -33.89 -3.51
C PRO A 467 17.96 -34.74 -4.79
N ARG A 468 18.44 -35.98 -4.70
CA ARG A 468 18.33 -36.95 -5.80
C ARG A 468 16.89 -37.51 -5.82
N ASP A 469 16.38 -37.84 -7.01
CA ASP A 469 15.02 -38.38 -7.18
C ASP A 469 14.71 -39.59 -6.30
N ALA A 470 15.75 -40.39 -5.99
CA ALA A 470 15.69 -41.44 -5.01
C ALA A 470 17.01 -41.54 -4.23
N GLN A 471 16.92 -41.78 -2.92
CA GLN A 471 18.07 -41.99 -2.04
C GLN A 471 17.85 -43.23 -1.17
N GLU A 472 18.84 -44.12 -1.15
CA GLU A 472 18.87 -45.28 -0.24
C GLU A 472 18.73 -44.81 1.20
N ALA A 473 17.93 -45.52 2.01
CA ALA A 473 17.68 -45.13 3.38
C ALA A 473 18.97 -45.22 4.22
N ALA A 474 19.89 -46.14 3.91
CA ALA A 474 21.19 -46.25 4.56
C ALA A 474 22.06 -44.97 4.44
N VAL A 475 21.76 -44.09 3.47
CA VAL A 475 22.50 -42.83 3.24
C VAL A 475 21.77 -41.63 3.86
N ALA A 476 20.67 -41.85 4.58
CA ALA A 476 19.98 -40.78 5.28
C ALA A 476 20.91 -40.13 6.33
N PRO A 477 20.86 -38.79 6.53
CA PRO A 477 21.67 -38.12 7.55
C PRO A 477 21.49 -38.69 8.96
N LEU A 478 20.30 -39.22 9.27
CA LEU A 478 20.07 -39.93 10.53
C LEU A 478 20.97 -41.17 10.68
N LEU A 479 21.23 -41.90 9.59
CA LEU A 479 21.99 -43.16 9.62
C LEU A 479 23.49 -42.98 9.30
N GLN A 480 23.92 -41.79 8.87
CA GLN A 480 25.32 -41.50 8.53
C GLN A 480 26.31 -41.68 9.70
N HIS A 481 25.81 -41.70 10.93
CA HIS A 481 26.60 -41.90 12.14
C HIS A 481 26.78 -43.37 12.53
N LEU A 482 26.11 -44.28 11.80
CA LEU A 482 26.29 -45.73 11.91
C LEU A 482 27.43 -46.18 10.98
N SER A 483 27.98 -47.38 11.22
CA SER A 483 28.86 -48.00 10.23
C SER A 483 28.06 -48.31 8.95
N ALA A 484 28.73 -48.37 7.81
CA ALA A 484 28.06 -48.66 6.53
C ALA A 484 27.33 -50.01 6.55
N ASP A 485 27.84 -50.99 7.30
CA ASP A 485 27.22 -52.31 7.45
C ASP A 485 26.01 -52.27 8.38
N ASP A 486 26.08 -51.49 9.46
CA ASP A 486 24.96 -51.25 10.37
C ASP A 486 23.81 -50.49 9.72
N ALA A 487 24.12 -49.46 8.93
CA ALA A 487 23.13 -48.68 8.19
C ALA A 487 22.38 -49.56 7.16
N ARG A 488 23.11 -50.41 6.43
CA ARG A 488 22.53 -51.38 5.49
C ARG A 488 21.72 -52.46 6.19
N LEU A 489 22.19 -52.96 7.33
CA LEU A 489 21.44 -53.91 8.14
C LEU A 489 20.12 -53.28 8.62
N LEU A 490 20.16 -52.04 9.11
CA LEU A 490 18.97 -51.33 9.55
C LEU A 490 17.98 -51.08 8.40
N GLU A 491 18.46 -50.64 7.24
CA GLU A 491 17.63 -50.48 6.03
C GLU A 491 16.97 -51.79 5.61
N SER A 492 17.66 -52.93 5.71
CA SER A 492 17.08 -54.25 5.41
C SER A 492 15.93 -54.64 6.34
N MET A 493 15.86 -54.04 7.54
CA MET A 493 14.79 -54.23 8.51
C MET A 493 13.64 -53.23 8.36
N MET A 494 13.76 -52.24 7.45
CA MET A 494 12.72 -51.23 7.22
C MET A 494 11.73 -51.64 6.14
N ASP A 495 10.44 -51.45 6.42
CA ASP A 495 9.37 -51.67 5.46
C ASP A 495 9.35 -50.55 4.42
N GLU A 496 9.34 -50.90 3.14
CA GLU A 496 9.07 -49.93 2.08
C GLU A 496 7.58 -49.61 2.02
N ARG A 497 7.23 -48.33 1.98
CA ARG A 497 5.85 -47.85 1.84
C ARG A 497 5.77 -46.78 0.77
N VAL A 498 4.78 -46.93 -0.11
CA VAL A 498 4.50 -45.99 -1.20
C VAL A 498 3.20 -45.26 -0.91
N TYR A 499 3.19 -43.96 -1.12
CA TYR A 499 2.08 -43.05 -0.86
C TYR A 499 1.72 -42.30 -2.14
N SER A 500 0.42 -42.13 -2.38
CA SER A 500 -0.12 -41.35 -3.49
C SER A 500 -0.09 -39.85 -3.16
N ASP A 501 -0.15 -38.99 -4.18
CA ASP A 501 -0.27 -37.55 -3.96
C ASP A 501 -1.46 -37.19 -3.04
N GLY A 502 -1.24 -36.23 -2.14
CA GLY A 502 -2.22 -35.75 -1.17
C GLY A 502 -2.53 -36.74 -0.04
N GLN A 503 -2.00 -37.97 -0.07
CA GLN A 503 -2.27 -38.99 0.94
C GLN A 503 -1.70 -38.56 2.29
N ILE A 504 -2.52 -38.65 3.33
CA ILE A 504 -2.07 -38.40 4.70
C ILE A 504 -1.29 -39.63 5.19
N ILE A 505 0.01 -39.45 5.41
CA ILE A 505 0.91 -40.49 5.91
C ILE A 505 0.68 -40.68 7.42
N ARG A 506 0.57 -39.58 8.17
CA ARG A 506 0.35 -39.55 9.63
C ARG A 506 -0.52 -38.37 10.02
N ARG A 507 -1.40 -38.52 11.00
CA ARG A 507 -2.20 -37.43 11.57
C ARG A 507 -1.65 -36.97 12.92
N ALA A 508 -1.75 -35.68 13.20
CA ALA A 508 -1.47 -35.14 14.53
C ALA A 508 -2.30 -35.88 15.60
N GLY A 509 -1.70 -36.14 16.75
CA GLY A 509 -2.30 -36.85 17.88
C GLY A 509 -2.22 -38.39 17.81
N GLN A 510 -1.86 -38.98 16.65
CA GLN A 510 -1.71 -40.43 16.55
C GLN A 510 -0.49 -40.92 17.36
N PRO A 511 -0.54 -42.12 17.99
CA PRO A 511 0.57 -42.68 18.76
C PRO A 511 1.79 -42.98 17.88
N PHE A 512 2.99 -43.05 18.45
CA PHE A 512 4.22 -43.36 17.74
C PHE A 512 4.07 -44.57 16.79
N GLY A 513 4.34 -44.34 15.51
CA GLY A 513 4.10 -45.31 14.43
C GLY A 513 5.36 -45.85 13.77
N GLY A 514 6.53 -45.45 14.26
CA GLY A 514 7.83 -45.69 13.63
C GLY A 514 8.49 -44.42 13.11
N ILE A 515 9.75 -44.57 12.69
CA ILE A 515 10.55 -43.52 12.04
C ILE A 515 10.51 -43.77 10.54
N TYR A 516 10.22 -42.72 9.79
CA TYR A 516 10.09 -42.77 8.33
C TYR A 516 11.30 -42.06 7.74
N VAL A 517 12.01 -42.72 6.84
CA VAL A 517 13.05 -42.13 5.98
C VAL A 517 12.45 -41.94 4.60
N ILE A 518 12.43 -40.71 4.10
CA ILE A 518 11.91 -40.41 2.76
C ILE A 518 12.95 -40.88 1.74
N VAL A 519 12.60 -41.85 0.90
CA VAL A 519 13.46 -42.39 -0.16
C VAL A 519 13.28 -41.58 -1.44
N SER A 520 12.04 -41.24 -1.80
CA SER A 520 11.71 -40.41 -2.95
C SER A 520 10.44 -39.59 -2.70
N GLY A 521 10.29 -38.46 -3.40
CA GLY A 521 9.15 -37.55 -3.28
C GLY A 521 9.24 -36.57 -2.09
N THR A 522 8.21 -35.72 -1.95
CA THR A 522 8.17 -34.62 -0.97
C THR A 522 7.04 -34.82 0.03
N VAL A 523 7.29 -34.49 1.29
CA VAL A 523 6.32 -34.60 2.38
C VAL A 523 6.11 -33.24 3.05
N GLU A 524 4.85 -32.88 3.29
CA GLU A 524 4.46 -31.67 4.01
C GLU A 524 4.04 -32.00 5.44
N LEU A 525 4.67 -31.33 6.40
CA LEU A 525 4.28 -31.28 7.80
C LEU A 525 3.39 -30.07 8.04
N SER A 526 2.21 -30.27 8.63
CA SER A 526 1.27 -29.21 8.99
C SER A 526 0.89 -29.30 10.48
N GLY A 527 1.15 -28.24 11.24
CA GLY A 527 0.81 -28.14 12.66
C GLY A 527 -0.15 -26.98 12.95
N GLN A 528 -0.98 -27.11 13.99
CA GLN A 528 -1.75 -25.97 14.52
C GLN A 528 -0.85 -25.15 15.46
N GLY A 529 -0.57 -23.90 15.11
CA GLY A 529 0.03 -22.94 16.04
C GLY A 529 -0.92 -22.62 17.19
N THR A 530 -0.38 -22.23 18.35
CA THR A 530 -1.17 -21.64 19.43
C THR A 530 -1.68 -20.28 18.98
N GLY A 531 -2.97 -20.21 18.64
CA GLY A 531 -3.64 -19.01 18.13
C GLY A 531 -4.30 -19.25 16.76
N SER A 532 -5.47 -18.66 16.55
CA SER A 532 -6.13 -18.71 15.25
C SER A 532 -5.21 -18.09 14.20
N ARG A 533 -4.90 -18.86 13.15
CA ARG A 533 -4.44 -18.41 11.81
C ARG A 533 -2.98 -18.65 11.37
N ARG A 534 -2.15 -19.48 12.02
CA ARG A 534 -0.92 -19.98 11.35
C ARG A 534 -0.78 -21.50 11.42
N VAL A 535 -1.00 -22.15 10.27
CA VAL A 535 -0.60 -23.54 10.04
C VAL A 535 0.86 -23.49 9.58
N ARG A 536 1.80 -23.89 10.44
CA ARG A 536 3.21 -24.02 10.03
C ARG A 536 3.29 -25.16 9.02
N ARG A 537 3.73 -24.84 7.80
CA ARG A 537 3.98 -25.81 6.73
C ARG A 537 5.48 -25.95 6.56
N THR A 538 5.99 -27.14 6.83
CA THR A 538 7.40 -27.49 6.64
C THR A 538 7.47 -28.60 5.60
N LEU A 539 8.32 -28.44 4.59
CA LEU A 539 8.53 -29.45 3.56
C LEU A 539 9.76 -30.28 3.90
N LEU A 540 9.64 -31.60 3.73
CA LEU A 540 10.71 -32.58 3.86
C LEU A 540 10.92 -33.27 2.52
N THR A 541 12.18 -33.51 2.16
CA THR A 541 12.60 -34.09 0.86
C THR A 541 13.30 -35.44 1.06
N PRO A 542 13.69 -36.16 -0.01
CA PRO A 542 14.43 -37.41 0.11
C PRO A 542 15.68 -37.29 0.99
N GLY A 543 15.97 -38.36 1.74
CA GLY A 543 17.00 -38.42 2.77
C GLY A 543 16.56 -37.95 4.16
N MET A 544 15.51 -37.13 4.27
CA MET A 544 15.03 -36.64 5.58
C MET A 544 14.16 -37.66 6.30
N THR A 545 14.03 -37.47 7.62
CA THR A 545 13.21 -38.32 8.47
C THR A 545 12.04 -37.58 9.11
N PHE A 546 10.98 -38.32 9.40
CA PHE A 546 9.89 -37.85 10.25
C PHE A 546 9.32 -38.97 11.13
N GLY A 547 8.68 -38.57 12.24
CA GLY A 547 8.02 -39.48 13.18
C GLY A 547 8.81 -39.68 14.48
N GLU A 548 10.11 -39.39 14.48
CA GLU A 548 10.99 -39.38 15.64
C GLU A 548 10.50 -38.45 16.76
N MET A 549 9.87 -37.32 16.43
CA MET A 549 9.30 -36.41 17.45
C MET A 549 8.23 -37.06 18.33
N ALA A 550 7.55 -38.11 17.85
CA ALA A 550 6.57 -38.84 18.64
C ALA A 550 7.21 -39.81 19.65
N LEU A 551 8.55 -39.92 19.71
CA LEU A 551 9.30 -40.63 20.76
C LEU A 551 9.34 -39.84 22.08
N GLY A 552 9.23 -38.51 22.04
CA GLY A 552 9.17 -37.65 23.23
C GLY A 552 7.80 -37.70 23.93
N GLN A 553 7.69 -37.24 25.17
CA GLN A 553 6.39 -37.17 25.86
C GLN A 553 5.49 -36.09 25.23
N PRO A 554 4.20 -36.36 24.92
CA PRO A 554 3.35 -37.46 25.41
C PRO A 554 3.27 -38.71 24.49
N GLY A 555 4.23 -38.95 23.60
CA GLY A 555 4.27 -40.13 22.74
C GLY A 555 3.37 -40.03 21.49
N ARG A 556 3.02 -38.82 21.08
CA ARG A 556 2.05 -38.53 20.02
C ARG A 556 2.64 -37.68 18.91
N GLN A 557 2.20 -37.92 17.69
CA GLN A 557 2.59 -37.15 16.51
C GLN A 557 2.17 -35.67 16.69
N PRO A 558 3.10 -34.70 16.58
CA PRO A 558 2.77 -33.29 16.79
C PRO A 558 2.08 -32.64 15.57
N SER A 559 2.35 -33.13 14.37
CA SER A 559 1.90 -32.54 13.10
C SER A 559 1.24 -33.58 12.18
N THR A 560 0.36 -33.12 11.30
CA THR A 560 -0.17 -33.94 10.21
C THR A 560 0.83 -33.96 9.06
N VAL A 561 1.18 -35.16 8.61
CA VAL A 561 2.17 -35.45 7.57
C VAL A 561 1.42 -35.88 6.30
N ARG A 562 1.64 -35.18 5.20
CA ARG A 562 0.95 -35.40 3.92
C ARG A 562 1.95 -35.52 2.76
N ALA A 563 1.75 -36.48 1.86
CA ALA A 563 2.52 -36.60 0.64
C ALA A 563 2.18 -35.46 -0.34
N ARG A 564 3.21 -34.90 -1.00
CA ARG A 564 3.11 -33.92 -2.09
C ARG A 564 3.75 -34.55 -3.32
N GLY A 565 2.92 -35.08 -4.21
CA GLY A 565 3.30 -36.03 -5.25
C GLY A 565 3.43 -37.47 -4.73
N PRO A 566 3.81 -38.43 -5.60
CA PRO A 566 4.15 -39.79 -5.20
C PRO A 566 5.35 -39.79 -4.24
N VAL A 567 5.24 -40.48 -3.12
CA VAL A 567 6.31 -40.57 -2.10
C VAL A 567 6.60 -42.02 -1.78
N THR A 568 7.88 -42.40 -1.82
CA THR A 568 8.35 -43.67 -1.24
C THR A 568 9.11 -43.39 0.04
N ALA A 569 8.77 -44.09 1.11
CA ALA A 569 9.46 -44.01 2.39
C ALA A 569 9.81 -45.39 2.93
N ARG A 570 10.96 -45.50 3.59
CA ARG A 570 11.36 -46.67 4.38
C ARG A 570 10.99 -46.44 5.83
N VAL A 571 10.32 -47.40 6.45
CA VAL A 571 9.73 -47.24 7.78
C VAL A 571 10.32 -48.24 8.75
N LEU A 572 11.00 -47.71 9.76
CA LEU A 572 11.41 -48.47 10.92
C LEU A 572 10.25 -48.45 11.92
N THR A 573 9.42 -49.50 11.89
CA THR A 573 8.21 -49.56 12.71
C THR A 573 8.55 -49.72 14.19
N ALA A 574 7.62 -49.32 15.06
CA ALA A 574 7.79 -49.49 16.51
C ALA A 574 8.06 -50.95 16.92
N GLN A 575 7.48 -51.93 16.21
CA GLN A 575 7.71 -53.35 16.45
C GLN A 575 9.15 -53.76 16.10
N VAL A 576 9.65 -53.31 14.95
CA VAL A 576 11.03 -53.56 14.52
C VAL A 576 12.03 -52.91 15.47
N MET A 577 11.74 -51.71 15.99
CA MET A 577 12.60 -51.07 16.98
C MET A 577 12.70 -51.87 18.29
N VAL A 578 11.61 -52.47 18.76
CA VAL A 578 11.64 -53.36 19.93
C VAL A 578 12.45 -54.62 19.63
N ALA A 579 12.23 -55.25 18.47
CA ALA A 579 13.01 -56.42 18.06
C ALA A 579 14.50 -56.11 17.89
N LEU A 580 14.85 -54.89 17.45
CA LEU A 580 16.23 -54.43 17.33
C LEU A 580 16.91 -54.33 18.71
N GLN A 581 16.20 -53.88 19.74
CA GLN A 581 16.73 -53.81 21.11
C GLN A 581 17.04 -55.20 21.67
N GLU A 582 16.22 -56.20 21.34
CA GLU A 582 16.41 -57.59 21.81
C GLU A 582 17.48 -58.34 21.00
N GLY A 583 17.49 -58.19 19.67
CA GLY A 583 18.37 -58.94 18.77
C GLY A 583 19.74 -58.31 18.51
N PHE A 584 19.81 -56.97 18.49
CA PHE A 584 21.02 -56.22 18.13
C PHE A 584 21.21 -54.99 19.04
N PRO A 585 21.46 -55.18 20.36
CA PRO A 585 21.46 -54.11 21.35
C PRO A 585 22.49 -53.00 21.08
N GLN A 586 23.64 -53.31 20.49
CA GLN A 586 24.64 -52.29 20.12
C GLN A 586 24.16 -51.41 18.96
N LEU A 587 23.51 -52.01 17.96
CA LEU A 587 22.93 -51.27 16.84
C LEU A 587 21.74 -50.41 17.31
N ALA A 588 20.91 -50.93 18.21
CA ALA A 588 19.84 -50.17 18.82
C ALA A 588 20.38 -48.95 19.58
N LEU A 589 21.43 -49.10 20.37
CA LEU A 589 22.07 -47.98 21.08
C LEU A 589 22.61 -46.93 20.12
N ALA A 590 23.30 -47.34 19.06
CA ALA A 590 23.83 -46.43 18.04
C ALA A 590 22.72 -45.65 17.32
N LEU A 591 21.59 -46.30 17.01
CA LEU A 591 20.40 -45.64 16.46
C LEU A 591 19.83 -44.60 17.43
N TRP A 592 19.71 -44.94 18.73
CA TRP A 592 19.22 -43.99 19.75
C TRP A 592 20.13 -42.77 19.90
N GLU A 593 21.45 -42.96 19.86
CA GLU A 593 22.41 -41.85 19.88
C GLU A 593 22.28 -40.97 18.63
N ALA A 594 22.05 -41.55 17.46
CA ALA A 594 21.86 -40.81 16.22
C ALA A 594 20.57 -39.97 16.27
N LEU A 595 19.45 -40.56 16.72
CA LEU A 595 18.18 -39.87 16.93
C LEU A 595 18.30 -38.72 17.94
N ALA A 596 19.04 -38.93 19.03
CA ALA A 596 19.27 -37.89 20.02
C ALA A 596 20.05 -36.70 19.42
N ARG A 597 21.12 -36.96 18.66
CA ARG A 597 21.92 -35.91 18.00
C ARG A 597 21.11 -35.12 16.98
N ASP A 598 20.29 -35.80 16.17
CA ASP A 598 19.45 -35.16 15.18
C ASP A 598 18.37 -34.28 15.86
N ALA A 599 17.75 -34.79 16.93
CA ALA A 599 16.80 -34.02 17.74
C ALA A 599 17.43 -32.76 18.38
N PHE A 600 18.66 -32.85 18.90
CA PHE A 600 19.38 -31.68 19.44
C PHE A 600 19.75 -30.66 18.35
N THR A 601 20.07 -31.13 17.14
CA THR A 601 20.35 -30.26 15.98
C THR A 601 19.10 -29.51 15.54
N ALA A 602 17.96 -30.20 15.45
CA ALA A 602 16.65 -29.61 15.15
C ALA A 602 16.17 -28.62 16.24
N LEU A 603 16.38 -28.93 17.53
CA LEU A 603 16.12 -28.02 18.65
C LEU A 603 16.99 -26.76 18.57
N GLY A 604 18.26 -26.89 18.21
CA GLY A 604 19.16 -25.75 18.00
C GLY A 604 18.69 -24.84 16.85
N GLN A 605 18.12 -25.40 15.79
CA GLN A 605 17.50 -24.63 14.70
C GLN A 605 16.24 -23.91 15.17
N LEU A 606 15.35 -24.60 15.88
CA LEU A 606 14.13 -24.00 16.43
C LEU A 606 14.42 -22.82 17.37
N ILE A 607 15.46 -22.91 18.21
CA ILE A 607 15.88 -21.83 19.12
C ILE A 607 16.44 -20.63 18.34
N ARG A 608 17.19 -20.86 17.25
CA ARG A 608 17.67 -19.78 16.37
C ARG A 608 16.54 -19.11 15.61
N GLU A 609 15.56 -19.88 15.15
CA GLU A 609 14.36 -19.38 14.48
C GLU A 609 13.43 -18.59 15.42
N THR A 610 13.26 -19.01 16.68
CA THR A 610 12.45 -18.24 17.65
C THR A 610 13.17 -17.00 18.17
N GLY A 611 14.50 -17.01 18.25
CA GLY A 611 15.30 -15.82 18.54
C GLY A 611 15.21 -14.75 17.45
N ALA A 612 15.10 -15.16 16.18
CA ALA A 612 14.93 -14.26 15.04
C ALA A 612 13.49 -13.71 14.85
N LEU A 613 12.52 -14.19 15.65
CA LEU A 613 11.12 -13.75 15.63
C LEU A 613 10.76 -12.82 16.81
N GLN A 614 11.73 -12.47 17.66
CA GLN A 614 11.53 -11.58 18.81
C GLN A 614 12.06 -10.15 18.63
N ASP A 615 12.56 -9.79 17.45
CA ASP A 615 12.89 -8.39 17.09
C ASP A 615 11.93 -7.85 16.02
#